data_AF-A0A937FF37-F1
#
_entry.id   AF-A0A937FF37-F1
#
_cell.length_a   1.000
_cell.length_b   1.000
_cell.length_c   1.000
_cell.angle_alpha   90.00
_cell.angle_beta   90.00
_cell.angle_gamma   90.00
#
_symmetry.space_group_name_H-M   'P 1'
#
loop_
_entity.id
_entity.type
_entity.pdbx_description
1 polymer ?
#
loop_
_entity_poly.entity_id
_entity_poly.type
_entity_poly.pdbx_seq_one_letter_code
_entity_poly.pdbx_strand_id
1 'polypeptide(L)'
;MKKILNLSILFTVIFTLVTLISSIYQLFSGQATDTNAHILIRALFTFVGVGFYGMFSYINIKNSFIKITVQYAISILFIFLIVWGIGFLGELSKTAYRDAFLNWSFIFLAVVVVQSIVTKLRNKKKFEIKNNN
;
A
#
# COMPACT_ATOMS: atom_id res chain seq x y z
N MET A 1 -17.81 10.02 6.84
CA MET A 1 -18.22 8.89 5.95
C MET A 1 -17.46 8.87 4.62
N LYS A 2 -17.57 9.88 3.73
CA LYS A 2 -16.91 9.87 2.40
C LYS A 2 -15.40 9.56 2.41
N LYS A 3 -14.66 10.07 3.41
CA LYS A 3 -13.22 9.82 3.53
C LYS A 3 -12.89 8.37 3.89
N ILE A 4 -13.65 7.76 4.80
CA ILE A 4 -13.50 6.34 5.18
C ILE A 4 -13.83 5.47 3.97
N LEU A 5 -14.93 5.76 3.27
CA LEU A 5 -15.30 5.07 2.03
C LEU A 5 -14.17 5.12 0.98
N ASN A 6 -13.57 6.29 0.77
CA ASN A 6 -12.45 6.43 -0.17
C ASN A 6 -11.23 5.61 0.24
N LEU A 7 -10.92 5.53 1.55
CA LEU A 7 -9.84 4.68 2.06
C LEU A 7 -10.18 3.19 1.88
N SER A 8 -11.43 2.79 2.14
CA SER A 8 -11.88 1.41 1.90
C SER A 8 -11.77 1.02 0.42
N ILE A 9 -12.21 1.90 -0.49
CA ILE A 9 -12.07 1.68 -1.95
C ILE A 9 -10.59 1.56 -2.33
N LEU A 10 -9.73 2.45 -1.80
CA LEU A 10 -8.30 2.40 -2.07
C LEU A 10 -7.67 1.09 -1.57
N PHE A 11 -8.04 0.66 -0.36
CA PHE A 11 -7.64 -0.62 0.20
C PHE A 11 -8.05 -1.77 -0.71
N THR A 12 -9.33 -1.84 -1.11
CA THR A 12 -9.83 -2.90 -1.99
C THR A 12 -9.09 -2.94 -3.32
N VAL A 13 -8.90 -1.79 -3.98
CA VAL A 13 -8.21 -1.74 -5.28
C VAL A 13 -6.77 -2.23 -5.15
N ILE A 14 -6.02 -1.75 -4.15
CA ILE A 14 -4.62 -2.13 -3.97
C ILE A 14 -4.51 -3.60 -3.57
N PHE A 15 -5.34 -4.07 -2.63
CA PHE A 15 -5.33 -5.45 -2.19
C PHE A 15 -5.63 -6.42 -3.34
N THR A 16 -6.63 -6.10 -4.16
CA THR A 16 -6.97 -6.89 -5.35
C THR A 16 -5.82 -6.91 -6.36
N LEU A 17 -5.19 -5.77 -6.65
CA LEU A 17 -4.07 -5.70 -7.59
C LEU A 17 -2.86 -6.52 -7.11
N VAL A 18 -2.47 -6.36 -5.85
CA VAL A 18 -1.31 -7.07 -5.28
C VAL A 18 -1.59 -8.58 -5.22
N THR A 19 -2.81 -8.97 -4.89
CA THR A 19 -3.22 -10.38 -4.88
C THR A 19 -3.23 -10.96 -6.29
N LEU A 20 -3.77 -10.24 -7.27
CA LEU A 20 -3.78 -10.67 -8.67
C LEU A 20 -2.35 -10.87 -9.21
N ILE A 21 -1.45 -9.92 -8.95
CA ILE A 21 -0.04 -10.01 -9.35
C ILE A 21 0.63 -11.23 -8.68
N SER A 22 0.36 -11.45 -7.40
CA SER A 22 0.87 -12.63 -6.68
C SER A 22 0.35 -13.93 -7.30
N SER A 23 -0.93 -14.00 -7.65
CA SER A 23 -1.53 -15.17 -8.31
C SER A 23 -0.97 -15.42 -9.71
N ILE A 24 -0.72 -14.35 -10.49
CA ILE A 24 -0.05 -14.45 -11.79
C ILE A 24 1.36 -15.02 -11.62
N TYR A 25 2.12 -14.51 -10.64
CA TYR A 25 3.46 -15.00 -10.34
C TYR A 25 3.47 -16.47 -9.92
N GLN A 26 2.52 -16.88 -9.07
CA GLN A 26 2.33 -18.27 -8.67
C GLN A 26 2.05 -19.19 -9.86
N LEU A 27 1.18 -18.76 -10.78
CA LEU A 27 0.86 -19.50 -12.00
C LEU A 27 2.11 -19.75 -12.85
N PHE A 28 2.95 -18.73 -13.05
CA PHE A 28 4.21 -18.88 -13.79
C PHE A 28 5.26 -19.71 -13.05
N SER A 29 5.19 -19.76 -11.72
CA SER A 29 6.11 -20.53 -10.88
C SER A 29 5.67 -21.99 -10.67
N GLY A 30 4.55 -22.41 -11.26
CA GLY A 30 3.98 -23.75 -11.07
C GLY A 30 3.37 -23.99 -9.68
N GLN A 31 3.14 -22.93 -8.90
CA GLN A 31 2.53 -23.01 -7.57
C GLN A 31 1.00 -22.93 -7.70
N ALA A 32 0.31 -24.03 -7.39
CA ALA A 32 -1.14 -24.12 -7.57
C ALA A 32 -1.94 -23.32 -6.53
N THR A 33 -1.40 -23.16 -5.31
CA THR A 33 -2.12 -22.54 -4.19
C THR A 33 -1.23 -21.64 -3.36
N ASP A 34 -1.85 -20.57 -2.85
CA ASP A 34 -1.26 -19.69 -1.85
C ASP A 34 -1.77 -20.05 -0.45
N THR A 35 -0.97 -19.81 0.58
CA THR A 35 -1.44 -20.03 1.95
C THR A 35 -2.35 -18.89 2.39
N ASN A 36 -3.35 -19.20 3.23
CA ASN A 36 -4.20 -18.17 3.84
C ASN A 36 -3.37 -17.14 4.62
N ALA A 37 -2.24 -17.56 5.20
CA ALA A 37 -1.30 -16.68 5.89
C ALA A 37 -0.70 -15.64 4.94
N HIS A 38 -0.27 -16.02 3.73
CA HIS A 38 0.26 -15.06 2.75
C HIS A 38 -0.80 -14.04 2.30
N ILE A 39 -2.04 -14.49 2.09
CA ILE A 39 -3.16 -13.58 1.76
C ILE A 39 -3.41 -12.58 2.89
N LEU A 40 -3.45 -13.05 4.14
CA LEU A 40 -3.64 -12.21 5.32
C LEU A 40 -2.48 -11.23 5.53
N ILE A 41 -1.24 -11.64 5.28
CA ILE A 41 -0.07 -10.76 5.35
C ILE A 41 -0.16 -9.66 4.29
N ARG A 42 -0.57 -9.98 3.05
CA ARG A 42 -0.82 -8.96 2.01
C ARG A 42 -1.91 -7.99 2.42
N ALA A 43 -3.00 -8.49 3.02
CA ALA A 43 -4.07 -7.65 3.52
C ALA A 43 -3.57 -6.72 4.64
N LEU A 44 -2.79 -7.24 5.60
CA LEU A 44 -2.20 -6.46 6.68
C LEU A 44 -1.29 -5.36 6.14
N PHE A 45 -0.41 -5.68 5.19
CA PHE A 45 0.51 -4.68 4.62
C PHE A 45 -0.27 -3.63 3.82
N THR A 46 -1.28 -4.03 3.06
CA THR A 46 -2.15 -3.09 2.35
C THR A 46 -2.89 -2.17 3.32
N PHE A 47 -3.38 -2.72 4.44
CA PHE A 47 -4.04 -1.96 5.49
C PHE A 47 -3.10 -0.91 6.10
N VAL A 48 -1.87 -1.29 6.42
CA VAL A 48 -0.84 -0.36 6.90
C VAL A 48 -0.56 0.71 5.84
N GLY A 49 -0.42 0.35 4.57
CA GLY A 49 -0.22 1.28 3.44
C GLY A 49 -1.28 2.37 3.36
N VAL A 50 -2.53 1.94 3.31
CA VAL A 50 -3.68 2.85 3.21
C VAL A 50 -3.89 3.61 4.51
N GLY A 51 -3.66 3.00 5.66
CA GLY A 51 -3.74 3.63 6.98
C GLY A 51 -2.76 4.78 7.12
N PHE A 52 -1.47 4.55 6.81
CA PHE A 52 -0.45 5.60 6.82
C PHE A 52 -0.75 6.71 5.81
N TYR A 53 -1.24 6.37 4.61
CA TYR A 53 -1.70 7.38 3.66
C TYR A 53 -2.84 8.23 4.23
N GLY A 54 -3.84 7.58 4.85
CA GLY A 54 -4.94 8.25 5.52
C GLY A 54 -4.45 9.18 6.64
N MET A 55 -3.53 8.73 7.47
CA MET A 55 -2.93 9.51 8.56
C MET A 55 -2.13 10.71 8.03
N PHE A 56 -1.25 10.48 7.06
CA PHE A 56 -0.44 11.54 6.46
C PHE A 56 -1.27 12.54 5.67
N SER A 57 -2.50 12.20 5.24
CA SER A 57 -3.40 13.19 4.63
C SER A 57 -3.78 14.35 5.56
N TYR A 58 -3.64 14.19 6.88
CA TYR A 58 -3.88 15.24 7.87
C TYR A 58 -2.62 16.06 8.21
N ILE A 59 -1.44 15.55 7.86
CA ILE A 59 -0.17 16.22 8.15
C ILE A 59 0.13 17.23 7.03
N ASN A 60 0.31 18.49 7.41
CA ASN A 60 0.56 19.58 6.48
C ASN A 60 2.07 19.76 6.23
N ILE A 61 2.63 18.97 5.32
CA ILE A 61 4.02 19.11 4.86
C ILE A 61 3.98 19.78 3.48
N LYS A 62 4.61 20.95 3.36
CA LYS A 62 4.60 21.78 2.14
C LYS A 62 5.23 21.08 0.94
N ASN A 63 6.30 20.31 1.16
CA ASN A 63 6.98 19.58 0.10
C ASN A 63 6.43 18.15 -0.03
N SER A 64 5.81 17.85 -1.17
CA SER A 64 5.23 16.53 -1.44
C SER A 64 6.26 15.39 -1.45
N PHE A 65 7.49 15.66 -1.90
CA PHE A 65 8.55 14.65 -1.93
C PHE A 65 8.97 14.27 -0.51
N ILE A 66 9.23 15.26 0.35
CA ILE A 66 9.54 15.05 1.77
C ILE A 66 8.42 14.28 2.46
N LYS A 67 7.17 14.65 2.18
CA LYS A 67 6.00 13.97 2.75
C LYS A 67 5.99 12.47 2.40
N ILE A 68 6.22 12.13 1.14
CA ILE A 68 6.28 10.74 0.66
C ILE A 68 7.45 9.99 1.31
N THR A 69 8.64 10.60 1.35
CA THR A 69 9.83 9.99 1.95
C THR A 69 9.63 9.71 3.45
N VAL A 70 9.12 10.69 4.21
CA VAL A 70 8.85 10.54 5.64
C VAL A 70 7.76 9.49 5.88
N GLN A 71 6.69 9.49 5.07
CA GLN A 71 5.64 8.48 5.15
C GLN A 71 6.22 7.09 4.92
N TYR A 72 7.06 6.91 3.89
CA TYR A 72 7.70 5.63 3.59
C TYR A 72 8.60 5.18 4.75
N ALA A 73 9.47 6.06 5.25
CA ALA A 73 10.42 5.75 6.33
C ALA A 73 9.71 5.29 7.60
N ILE A 74 8.67 6.00 8.04
CA ILE A 74 7.94 5.64 9.26
C ILE A 74 7.15 4.34 9.06
N SER A 75 6.53 4.17 7.90
CA SER A 75 5.70 2.99 7.64
C SER A 75 6.51 1.71 7.43
N ILE A 76 7.69 1.75 6.80
CA ILE A 76 8.56 0.56 6.70
C ILE A 76 9.11 0.17 8.08
N LEU A 77 9.47 1.15 8.93
CA LEU A 77 9.86 0.86 10.32
C LEU A 77 8.73 0.16 11.06
N PHE A 78 7.49 0.60 10.88
CA PHE A 78 6.32 -0.05 11.48
C PHE A 78 6.13 -1.49 10.96
N ILE A 79 6.34 -1.74 9.66
CA ILE A 79 6.31 -3.10 9.10
C ILE A 79 7.40 -3.98 9.71
N PHE A 80 8.62 -3.47 9.87
CA PHE A 80 9.69 -4.23 10.52
C PHE A 80 9.38 -4.54 11.98
N LEU A 81 8.73 -3.64 12.72
CA LEU A 81 8.24 -3.92 14.07
C LEU A 81 7.16 -5.02 14.07
N ILE A 82 6.27 -5.05 13.08
CA ILE A 82 5.29 -6.13 12.92
C ILE A 82 6.01 -7.46 12.66
N VAL A 83 6.96 -7.49 11.72
CA VAL A 83 7.73 -8.70 11.39
C VAL A 83 8.51 -9.20 12.60
N TRP A 84 9.13 -8.31 13.35
CA TRP A 84 9.78 -8.62 14.62
C TRP A 84 8.79 -9.22 15.63
N GLY A 85 7.59 -8.63 15.77
CA GLY A 85 6.53 -9.13 16.64
C GLY A 85 6.03 -10.53 16.25
N ILE A 86 5.90 -10.81 14.96
CA ILE A 86 5.50 -12.13 14.44
C ILE A 86 6.52 -13.21 14.85
N GLY A 87 7.79 -12.85 15.03
CA GLY A 87 8.83 -13.78 15.47
C GLY A 87 8.67 -14.34 16.88
N PHE A 88 7.81 -13.73 17.71
CA PHE A 88 7.42 -14.34 18.98
C PHE A 88 6.38 -15.45 18.83
N LEU A 89 5.68 -15.51 17.68
CA LEU A 89 4.60 -16.47 17.42
C LEU A 89 5.06 -17.70 16.62
N GLY A 90 6.29 -17.68 16.09
CA GLY A 90 6.86 -18.79 15.34
C GLY A 90 8.18 -18.45 14.67
N GLU A 91 8.83 -19.45 14.09
CA GLU A 91 10.10 -19.26 13.38
C GLU A 91 9.91 -18.43 12.10
N LEU A 92 10.67 -17.33 11.99
CA LEU A 92 10.76 -16.56 10.76
C LEU A 92 11.72 -17.23 9.78
N SER A 93 11.37 -17.16 8.49
CA SER A 93 12.34 -17.47 7.45
C SER A 93 13.54 -16.51 7.53
N LYS A 94 14.72 -17.00 7.13
CA LYS A 94 15.94 -16.16 7.05
C LYS A 94 15.76 -14.95 6.13
N THR A 95 14.79 -14.99 5.23
CA THR A 95 14.50 -13.93 4.26
C THR A 95 13.31 -13.05 4.66
N ALA A 96 12.67 -13.28 5.81
CA ALA A 96 11.42 -12.64 6.19
C ALA A 96 11.47 -11.09 6.13
N TYR A 97 12.54 -10.46 6.61
CA TYR A 97 12.70 -9.00 6.55
C TYR A 97 12.87 -8.48 5.12
N ARG A 98 13.62 -9.21 4.28
CA ARG A 98 13.80 -8.86 2.86
C ARG A 98 12.46 -8.97 2.12
N ASP A 99 11.75 -10.07 2.34
CA ASP A 99 10.49 -10.34 1.68
C ASP A 99 9.42 -9.33 2.16
N ALA A 100 9.44 -8.95 3.44
CA ALA A 100 8.61 -7.88 3.96
C ALA A 100 8.93 -6.52 3.35
N PHE A 101 10.21 -6.17 3.23
CA PHE A 101 10.66 -4.92 2.61
C PHE A 101 10.20 -4.79 1.16
N LEU A 102 10.37 -5.85 0.36
CA LEU A 102 9.98 -5.86 -1.05
C LEU A 102 8.46 -5.78 -1.21
N ASN A 103 7.70 -6.58 -0.45
CA ASN A 103 6.24 -6.55 -0.47
C ASN A 103 5.71 -5.17 -0.06
N TRP A 104 6.24 -4.61 1.03
CA TRP A 104 5.87 -3.27 1.49
C TRP A 104 6.15 -2.20 0.45
N SER A 105 7.35 -2.22 -0.14
CA SER A 105 7.77 -1.21 -1.12
C SER A 105 6.87 -1.22 -2.35
N PHE A 106 6.46 -2.41 -2.81
CA PHE A 106 5.53 -2.54 -3.92
C PHE A 106 4.14 -1.98 -3.58
N ILE A 107 3.61 -2.30 -2.41
CA ILE A 107 2.31 -1.78 -1.92
C ILE A 107 2.36 -0.26 -1.78
N PHE A 108 3.40 0.27 -1.15
CA PHE A 108 3.57 1.71 -0.96
C PHE A 108 3.64 2.44 -2.31
N LEU A 109 4.41 1.90 -3.26
CA LEU A 109 4.48 2.42 -4.62
C LEU A 109 3.10 2.43 -5.28
N ALA A 110 2.33 1.35 -5.16
CA ALA A 110 0.97 1.28 -5.70
C ALA A 110 0.06 2.38 -5.11
N VAL A 111 0.12 2.63 -3.79
CA VAL A 111 -0.61 3.74 -3.14
C VAL A 111 -0.24 5.08 -3.77
N VAL A 112 1.06 5.37 -3.89
CA VAL A 112 1.56 6.64 -4.45
C VAL A 112 1.16 6.82 -5.90
N VAL A 113 1.24 5.77 -6.72
CA VAL A 113 0.85 5.81 -8.13
C VAL A 113 -0.65 6.06 -8.29
N VAL A 114 -1.50 5.30 -7.59
CA VAL A 114 -2.96 5.48 -7.63
C VAL A 114 -3.34 6.90 -7.20
N GLN A 115 -2.74 7.39 -6.10
CA GLN A 115 -2.98 8.77 -5.64
C GLN A 115 -2.57 9.81 -6.69
N SER A 116 -1.41 9.62 -7.32
CA SER A 116 -0.88 10.55 -8.33
C SER A 116 -1.80 10.60 -9.55
N ILE A 117 -2.31 9.45 -10.02
CA ILE A 117 -3.28 9.35 -11.12
C ILE A 117 -4.58 10.07 -10.74
N VAL A 118 -5.16 9.75 -9.58
CA VAL A 118 -6.43 10.36 -9.11
C VAL A 118 -6.29 11.88 -8.99
N THR A 119 -5.15 12.36 -8.49
CA THR A 119 -4.89 13.80 -8.35
C THR A 119 -4.80 14.49 -9.71
N LYS A 120 -4.08 13.90 -10.67
CA LYS A 120 -4.00 14.42 -12.05
C LYS A 120 -5.38 14.48 -12.71
N LEU A 121 -6.18 13.42 -12.62
CA LEU A 121 -7.53 13.37 -13.19
C LEU A 121 -8.45 14.43 -12.58
N ARG A 122 -8.41 14.62 -11.26
CA ARG A 122 -9.22 15.64 -10.57
C ARG A 122 -8.83 17.06 -10.99
N ASN A 123 -7.54 17.32 -11.16
CA ASN A 123 -7.05 18.63 -11.59
C ASN A 123 -7.44 18.94 -13.04
N LYS A 124 -7.38 17.95 -13.93
CA LYS A 124 -7.87 18.08 -15.32
C LYS A 124 -9.35 18.44 -15.37
N LYS A 125 -10.19 17.72 -14.63
CA LYS A 125 -11.64 18.01 -14.56
C LYS A 125 -11.95 19.42 -14.03
N LYS A 126 -11.20 19.89 -13.02
CA LYS A 126 -11.35 21.26 -12.50
C LYS A 126 -10.98 22.31 -13.55
N PHE A 127 -9.97 22.06 -14.37
CA PHE A 127 -9.57 22.95 -15.45
C PHE A 127 -10.65 23.02 -16.55
N GLU A 128 -11.20 21.87 -16.95
CA GLU A 128 -12.29 21.80 -17.95
C GLU A 128 -13.55 22.56 -17.50
N ILE A 129 -13.96 22.43 -16.23
CA ILE A 129 -15.12 23.18 -15.69
C ILE A 129 -14.84 24.69 -15.66
N LYS A 130 -13.62 25.11 -15.35
CA LYS A 130 -13.26 26.54 -15.32
C LYS A 130 -13.26 27.19 -16.72
N ASN A 131 -12.97 26.43 -17.79
CA ASN A 131 -12.97 26.95 -19.15
C ASN A 131 -14.36 26.96 -19.81
N ASN A 132 -15.34 26.23 -19.27
CA ASN A 132 -16.71 26.15 -19.79
C ASN A 132 -17.71 27.08 -19.06
N ASN A 133 -17.26 27.86 -18.07
CA ASN A 133 -18.02 28.86 -17.32
C ASN A 133 -17.39 30.25 -17.53
#